data_AF-A0A3D6C9Z1-F1
#
_entry.id   AF-A0A3D6C9Z1-F1
#
_cell.length_a   1.000
_cell.length_b   1.000
_cell.length_c   1.000
_cell.angle_alpha   90.00
_cell.angle_beta   90.00
_cell.angle_gamma   90.00
#
_symmetry.space_group_name_H-M   'P 1'
#
loop_
_entity.id
_entity.type
_entity.pdbx_description
1 polymer ?
#
loop_
_entity_poly.entity_id
_entity_poly.type
_entity_poly.pdbx_seq_one_letter_code
_entity_poly.pdbx_strand_id
1 'polypeptide(L)'
;MSKLFWMLTLLVLVSCSPESPSAIHGKWVGADPKDGTLVFHSDGRFESFTRDGNALFGESTKPGAIWKSVDSVSPRRLYLTIIYTDKTETVPLGIYKIRNDTLIIRGPVTYHRTLGGLKLETTRYEMPDNFSGKLTVFNRVP
;
A
#
# COMPACT_ATOMS: atom_id res chain seq x y z
N MET A 1 16.47 -61.82 5.89
CA MET A 1 15.68 -61.18 4.82
C MET A 1 14.92 -60.00 5.42
N SER A 2 14.78 -58.94 4.62
CA SER A 2 14.69 -57.53 4.99
C SER A 2 13.59 -57.12 5.97
N LYS A 3 14.00 -56.33 6.98
CA LYS A 3 13.15 -55.43 7.76
C LYS A 3 12.64 -54.32 6.84
N LEU A 4 11.46 -54.56 6.28
CA LEU A 4 10.61 -53.55 5.68
C LEU A 4 9.90 -52.80 6.81
N PHE A 5 9.58 -51.54 6.56
CA PHE A 5 8.66 -50.70 7.32
C PHE A 5 9.20 -50.05 8.60
N TRP A 6 8.93 -48.73 8.70
CA TRP A 6 9.20 -47.82 9.81
C TRP A 6 10.56 -47.11 9.82
N MET A 7 10.71 -46.13 8.94
CA MET A 7 11.01 -44.75 9.37
C MET A 7 10.89 -43.79 8.18
N LEU A 8 9.62 -43.49 7.88
CA LEU A 8 9.21 -42.33 7.11
C LEU A 8 9.46 -41.08 7.99
N THR A 9 10.73 -40.69 8.14
CA THR A 9 11.09 -39.53 8.96
C THR A 9 10.92 -38.26 8.15
N LEU A 10 9.68 -37.76 8.22
CA LEU A 10 9.36 -36.36 8.41
C LEU A 10 10.03 -35.37 7.44
N LEU A 11 9.37 -35.26 6.30
CA LEU A 11 9.37 -34.11 5.42
C LEU A 11 9.21 -32.82 6.27
N VAL A 12 10.31 -32.13 6.58
CA VAL A 12 10.24 -30.76 7.08
C VAL A 12 9.86 -29.90 5.89
N LEU A 13 8.56 -29.90 5.59
CA LEU A 13 7.92 -28.83 4.87
C LEU A 13 8.14 -27.58 5.74
N VAL A 14 9.20 -26.84 5.44
CA VAL A 14 9.21 -25.40 5.66
C VAL A 14 8.14 -24.88 4.71
N SER A 15 6.88 -24.99 5.16
CA SER A 15 5.78 -24.22 4.65
C SER A 15 6.15 -22.77 4.91
N CYS A 16 6.86 -22.18 3.95
CA CYS A 16 6.84 -20.76 3.75
C CYS A 16 5.36 -20.46 3.48
N SER A 17 4.62 -20.07 4.52
CA SER A 17 3.26 -19.59 4.36
C SER A 17 3.32 -18.54 3.27
N PRO A 18 2.66 -18.73 2.12
CA PRO A 18 2.52 -17.64 1.18
C PRO A 18 1.77 -16.56 1.95
N GLU A 19 2.45 -15.45 2.25
CA GLU A 19 1.80 -14.27 2.80
C GLU A 19 0.66 -13.93 1.84
N SER A 20 -0.54 -14.31 2.26
CA SER A 20 -1.77 -14.20 1.49
C SER A 20 -1.91 -12.75 0.99
N PRO A 21 -2.32 -12.55 -0.29
CA PRO A 21 -2.67 -11.24 -0.84
C PRO A 21 -3.81 -10.52 -0.09
N SER A 22 -4.43 -11.15 0.92
CA SER A 22 -5.47 -10.54 1.78
C SER A 22 -4.93 -9.52 2.81
N ALA A 23 -3.63 -9.24 2.85
CA ALA A 23 -3.01 -8.52 3.97
C ALA A 23 -3.34 -7.02 4.04
N ILE A 24 -3.62 -6.32 2.94
CA ILE A 24 -3.83 -4.85 2.98
C ILE A 24 -5.30 -4.45 3.24
N HIS A 25 -6.25 -5.34 2.97
CA HIS A 25 -7.67 -5.03 3.17
C HIS A 25 -7.97 -4.66 4.61
N GLY A 26 -8.88 -3.71 4.79
CA GLY A 26 -9.34 -3.22 6.08
C GLY A 26 -9.03 -1.74 6.30
N LYS A 27 -9.29 -1.32 7.54
CA LYS A 27 -9.14 0.06 8.00
C LYS A 27 -7.82 0.23 8.75
N TRP A 28 -7.11 1.31 8.46
CA TRP A 28 -5.79 1.62 8.99
C TRP A 28 -5.75 3.05 9.48
N VAL A 29 -5.37 3.26 10.74
CA VAL A 29 -5.27 4.60 11.34
C VAL A 29 -3.80 4.97 11.46
N GLY A 30 -3.46 6.18 11.02
CA GLY A 30 -2.11 6.72 11.07
C GLY A 30 -1.59 6.75 12.51
N ALA A 31 -0.34 6.30 12.70
CA ALA A 31 0.35 6.43 13.97
C ALA A 31 0.60 7.91 14.32
N ASP A 32 0.81 8.75 13.30
CA ASP A 32 0.71 10.22 13.42
C ASP A 32 -0.72 10.65 13.06
N PRO A 33 -1.42 11.39 13.93
CA PRO A 33 -2.79 11.85 13.66
C PRO A 33 -2.95 12.60 12.34
N LYS A 34 -1.91 13.27 11.83
CA LYS A 34 -1.98 14.01 10.56
C LYS A 34 -2.14 13.09 9.33
N ASP A 35 -1.75 11.82 9.46
CA ASP A 35 -1.79 10.85 8.36
C ASP A 35 -3.20 10.27 8.16
N GLY A 36 -4.12 10.54 9.08
CA GLY A 36 -5.53 10.23 8.94
C GLY A 36 -5.86 8.74 8.98
N THR A 37 -6.89 8.34 8.25
CA THR A 37 -7.35 6.95 8.16
C THR A 37 -7.43 6.51 6.71
N LEU A 38 -6.98 5.30 6.42
CA LEU A 38 -7.08 4.65 5.11
C LEU A 38 -8.00 3.44 5.20
N VAL A 39 -8.81 3.19 4.19
CA VAL A 39 -9.64 1.99 4.07
C VAL A 39 -9.43 1.36 2.71
N PHE A 40 -8.93 0.13 2.70
CA PHE A 40 -8.74 -0.68 1.51
C PHE A 40 -9.83 -1.75 1.46
N HIS A 41 -10.80 -1.58 0.57
CA HIS A 41 -11.89 -2.53 0.41
C HIS A 41 -11.47 -3.70 -0.47
N SER A 42 -12.03 -4.88 -0.21
CA SER A 42 -11.74 -6.10 -0.97
C SER A 42 -12.24 -6.06 -2.43
N ASP A 43 -13.16 -5.16 -2.74
CA ASP A 43 -13.67 -4.88 -4.10
C ASP A 43 -12.77 -3.92 -4.89
N GLY A 44 -11.64 -3.47 -4.31
CA GLY A 44 -10.70 -2.54 -4.92
C GLY A 44 -10.99 -1.07 -4.63
N ARG A 45 -12.11 -0.72 -3.99
CA ARG A 45 -12.39 0.67 -3.60
C ARG A 45 -11.43 1.15 -2.51
N PHE A 46 -11.08 2.42 -2.56
CA PHE A 46 -10.22 3.09 -1.60
C PHE A 46 -10.92 4.30 -0.99
N GLU A 47 -10.90 4.37 0.33
CA GLU A 47 -11.35 5.54 1.07
C GLU A 47 -10.22 6.08 1.92
N SER A 48 -10.21 7.41 2.10
CA SER A 48 -9.30 8.03 3.06
C SER A 48 -9.96 9.21 3.73
N PHE A 49 -9.63 9.38 5.00
CA PHE A 49 -10.22 10.37 5.87
C PHE A 49 -9.11 11.16 6.55
N THR A 50 -9.29 12.47 6.62
CA THR A 50 -8.49 13.33 7.49
C THR A 50 -8.68 12.93 8.96
N ARG A 51 -7.83 13.46 9.84
CA ARG A 51 -7.94 13.27 11.30
C ARG A 51 -9.34 13.61 11.83
N ASP A 52 -9.96 14.65 11.27
CA ASP A 52 -11.25 15.16 11.73
C ASP A 52 -12.43 14.41 11.10
N GLY A 53 -12.16 13.31 10.38
CA GLY A 53 -13.17 12.45 9.76
C GLY A 53 -13.68 12.92 8.40
N ASN A 54 -13.16 14.03 7.87
CA ASN A 54 -13.53 14.49 6.52
C ASN A 54 -12.94 13.55 5.47
N ALA A 55 -13.77 13.04 4.57
CA ALA A 55 -13.36 12.19 3.47
C ALA A 55 -12.56 12.98 2.42
N LEU A 56 -11.39 12.47 2.06
CA LEU A 56 -10.60 12.93 0.90
C LEU A 56 -10.96 12.13 -0.35
N PHE A 57 -11.20 10.84 -0.17
CA PHE A 57 -11.78 9.92 -1.16
C PHE A 57 -12.77 9.03 -0.42
N GLY A 58 -13.93 8.76 -1.02
CA GLY A 58 -15.05 8.06 -0.39
C GLY A 58 -16.16 7.76 -1.40
N GLU A 59 -17.04 6.81 -1.06
CA GLU A 59 -18.11 6.32 -1.95
C GLU A 59 -19.02 7.44 -2.49
N SER A 60 -19.29 8.46 -1.67
CA SER A 60 -20.16 9.59 -2.02
C SER A 60 -19.41 10.87 -2.37
N THR A 61 -18.08 10.86 -2.40
CA THR A 61 -17.27 12.05 -2.70
C THR A 61 -16.67 11.98 -4.09
N LYS A 62 -16.63 13.13 -4.78
CA LYS A 62 -15.76 13.31 -5.94
C LYS A 62 -14.57 14.18 -5.53
N PRO A 63 -13.33 13.76 -5.81
CA PRO A 63 -12.97 12.52 -6.52
C PRO A 63 -13.17 11.23 -5.70
N GLY A 64 -13.42 10.12 -6.41
CA GLY A 64 -13.38 8.76 -5.86
C GLY A 64 -12.01 8.12 -6.09
N ALA A 65 -11.74 6.96 -5.48
CA ALA A 65 -10.47 6.27 -5.65
C ALA A 65 -10.59 4.74 -5.64
N ILE A 66 -9.74 4.09 -6.44
CA ILE A 66 -9.53 2.64 -6.50
C ILE A 66 -8.06 2.38 -6.17
N TRP A 67 -7.78 1.35 -5.38
CA TRP A 67 -6.40 0.94 -5.08
C TRP A 67 -6.01 -0.30 -5.86
N LYS A 68 -4.70 -0.42 -6.12
CA LYS A 68 -4.11 -1.62 -6.71
C LYS A 68 -2.71 -1.88 -6.14
N SER A 69 -2.46 -3.10 -5.71
CA SER A 69 -1.11 -3.58 -5.39
C SER A 69 -0.45 -4.27 -6.58
N VAL A 70 0.87 -4.15 -6.67
CA VAL A 70 1.71 -4.98 -7.56
C VAL A 70 2.61 -5.82 -6.66
N ASP A 71 2.17 -7.05 -6.43
CA ASP A 71 2.80 -7.97 -5.47
C ASP A 71 3.91 -8.83 -6.09
N SER A 72 4.05 -8.81 -7.42
CA SER A 72 5.09 -9.53 -8.17
C SER A 72 6.48 -8.89 -8.09
N VAL A 73 6.59 -7.71 -7.48
CA VAL A 73 7.87 -7.00 -7.27
C VAL A 73 8.14 -6.85 -5.78
N SER A 74 9.42 -6.89 -5.41
CA SER A 74 9.88 -6.61 -4.05
C SER A 74 10.72 -5.32 -4.06
N PRO A 75 10.39 -4.31 -3.24
CA PRO A 75 9.23 -4.23 -2.34
C PRO A 75 7.90 -4.05 -3.11
N ARG A 76 6.79 -4.52 -2.49
CA ARG A 76 5.44 -4.43 -3.07
C ARG A 76 5.07 -2.96 -3.32
N ARG A 77 4.45 -2.68 -4.47
CA ARG A 77 4.07 -1.32 -4.88
C ARG A 77 2.58 -1.11 -4.77
N LEU A 78 2.18 0.10 -4.40
CA LEU A 78 0.80 0.50 -4.21
C LEU A 78 0.49 1.73 -5.06
N TYR A 79 -0.61 1.65 -5.80
CA TYR A 79 -1.09 2.71 -6.69
C TYR A 79 -2.54 3.06 -6.35
N LEU A 80 -2.89 4.32 -6.59
CA LEU A 80 -4.27 4.81 -6.52
C LEU A 80 -4.68 5.30 -7.90
N THR A 81 -5.82 4.81 -8.39
CA THR A 81 -6.52 5.40 -9.52
C THR A 81 -7.58 6.34 -8.99
N ILE A 82 -7.34 7.64 -9.13
CA ILE A 82 -8.24 8.71 -8.74
C ILE A 82 -9.23 8.96 -9.88
N ILE A 83 -10.52 8.98 -9.55
CA ILE A 83 -11.62 9.14 -10.49
C ILE A 83 -12.25 10.50 -10.26
N TYR A 84 -11.99 11.44 -11.17
CA TYR A 84 -12.62 12.74 -11.23
C TYR A 84 -13.88 12.68 -12.10
N THR A 85 -14.61 13.80 -12.21
CA THR A 85 -15.82 13.87 -13.06
C THR A 85 -15.50 13.70 -14.54
N ASP A 86 -14.36 14.19 -14.98
CA ASP A 86 -13.96 14.37 -16.38
C ASP A 86 -12.74 13.53 -16.79
N LYS A 87 -11.98 13.00 -15.82
CA LYS A 87 -10.76 12.24 -16.07
C LYS A 87 -10.48 11.21 -14.98
N THR A 88 -9.60 10.28 -15.30
CA THR A 88 -8.98 9.37 -14.33
C THR A 88 -7.48 9.57 -14.33
N GLU A 89 -6.86 9.43 -13.16
CA GLU A 89 -5.41 9.58 -13.00
C GLU A 89 -4.89 8.47 -12.11
N THR A 90 -3.84 7.76 -12.53
CA THR A 90 -3.17 6.77 -11.68
C THR A 90 -1.92 7.37 -11.09
N VAL A 91 -1.86 7.44 -9.76
CA VAL A 91 -0.71 7.95 -9.01
C VAL A 91 -0.08 6.84 -8.16
N PRO A 92 1.26 6.84 -8.02
CA PRO A 92 1.92 5.95 -7.08
C PRO A 92 1.66 6.43 -5.65
N LEU A 93 1.12 5.55 -4.79
CA LEU A 93 1.04 5.83 -3.36
C LEU A 93 2.37 5.53 -2.66
N GLY A 94 3.11 4.54 -3.17
CA GLY A 94 4.43 4.20 -2.65
C GLY A 94 4.73 2.71 -2.69
N ILE A 95 5.78 2.32 -1.97
CA ILE A 95 6.00 0.92 -1.61
C ILE A 95 5.41 0.66 -0.22
N TYR A 96 4.97 -0.57 0.03
CA TYR A 96 4.40 -0.92 1.32
C TYR A 96 4.80 -2.30 1.80
N LYS A 97 4.75 -2.47 3.11
CA LYS A 97 4.86 -3.77 3.79
C LYS A 97 3.91 -3.79 4.99
N ILE A 98 3.48 -4.98 5.36
CA ILE A 98 2.59 -5.19 6.51
C ILE A 98 3.28 -6.16 7.46
N ARG A 99 3.36 -5.80 8.73
CA ARG A 99 3.95 -6.65 9.77
C ARG A 99 3.19 -6.43 11.07
N ASN A 100 2.72 -7.50 11.70
CA ASN A 100 2.05 -7.45 13.01
C ASN A 100 0.96 -6.36 13.07
N ASP A 101 0.01 -6.41 12.12
CA ASP A 101 -1.09 -5.44 12.02
C ASP A 101 -0.66 -3.97 11.89
N THR A 102 0.57 -3.76 11.44
CA THR A 102 1.12 -2.46 11.10
C THR A 102 1.37 -2.37 9.60
N LEU A 103 0.74 -1.39 8.95
CA LEU A 103 0.99 -1.02 7.55
C LEU A 103 2.05 0.08 7.52
N ILE A 104 3.13 -0.17 6.79
CA ILE A 104 4.23 0.79 6.62
C ILE A 104 4.28 1.16 5.15
N ILE A 105 4.12 2.44 4.85
CA ILE A 105 4.18 3.00 3.50
C ILE A 105 5.38 3.94 3.41
N ARG A 106 6.15 3.81 2.33
CA ARG A 106 7.10 4.84 1.90
C ARG A 106 6.58 5.47 0.61
N GLY A 107 6.18 6.73 0.70
CA GLY A 107 5.70 7.50 -0.44
C GLY A 107 6.78 7.72 -1.51
N PRO A 108 6.38 8.03 -2.76
CA PRO A 108 7.30 8.36 -3.83
C PRO A 108 8.05 9.66 -3.53
N VAL A 109 9.21 9.81 -4.17
CA VAL A 109 9.88 11.12 -4.25
C VAL A 109 9.25 11.88 -5.42
N THR A 110 8.82 13.11 -5.15
CA THR A 110 8.22 13.99 -6.15
C THR A 110 9.27 14.98 -6.62
N TYR A 111 9.53 15.00 -7.93
CA TYR A 111 10.43 15.96 -8.57
C TYR A 111 9.63 16.95 -9.38
N HIS A 112 9.89 18.23 -9.16
CA HIS A 112 9.35 19.33 -9.96
C HIS A 112 10.42 19.82 -10.93
N ARG A 113 10.12 19.82 -12.23
CA ARG A 113 11.04 20.42 -13.19
C ARG A 113 11.06 21.94 -12.97
N THR A 114 12.26 22.50 -12.79
CA THR A 114 12.47 23.94 -12.72
C THR A 114 13.43 24.41 -13.80
N LEU A 115 13.24 25.64 -14.29
CA LEU A 115 14.20 26.34 -15.16
C LEU A 115 14.54 27.67 -14.51
N GLY A 116 15.78 27.81 -14.03
CA GLY A 116 16.21 29.01 -13.31
C GLY A 116 15.39 29.31 -12.05
N GLY A 117 14.84 28.28 -11.40
CA GLY A 117 13.97 28.41 -10.22
C GLY A 117 12.47 28.56 -10.53
N LEU A 118 12.07 28.72 -11.80
CA LEU A 118 10.67 28.76 -12.21
C LEU A 118 10.10 27.34 -12.37
N LYS A 119 8.97 27.04 -11.74
CA LYS A 119 8.28 25.74 -11.84
C LYS A 119 7.66 25.59 -13.23
N LEU A 120 8.01 24.51 -13.95
CA LEU A 120 7.55 24.22 -15.32
C LEU A 120 6.37 23.22 -15.36
N GLU A 121 5.62 23.11 -14.28
CA GLU A 121 4.42 22.25 -14.08
C GLU A 121 4.60 20.73 -14.20
N THR A 122 5.59 20.23 -14.95
CA THR A 122 5.80 18.78 -15.09
C THR A 122 6.33 18.19 -13.78
N THR A 123 5.55 17.27 -13.21
CA THR A 123 5.87 16.54 -11.99
C THR A 123 6.17 15.09 -12.33
N ARG A 124 7.35 14.59 -11.93
CA ARG A 124 7.72 13.18 -12.03
C ARG A 124 7.71 12.56 -10.64
N TYR A 125 7.14 11.35 -10.55
CA TYR A 125 7.24 10.51 -9.37
C TYR A 125 8.36 9.49 -9.56
N GLU A 126 9.15 9.27 -8.51
CA GLU A 126 10.09 8.16 -8.42
C GLU A 126 9.67 7.23 -7.29
N MET A 127 9.35 5.99 -7.66
CA MET A 127 8.98 4.97 -6.70
C MET A 127 10.22 4.56 -5.90
N PRO A 128 10.16 4.49 -4.55
CA PRO A 128 11.30 4.03 -3.78
C PRO A 128 11.61 2.57 -4.08
N ASP A 129 12.88 2.21 -3.94
CA ASP A 129 13.40 0.86 -4.10
C ASP A 129 13.49 0.08 -2.78
N ASN A 130 13.50 0.80 -1.65
CA ASN A 130 13.62 0.24 -0.30
C ASN A 130 12.89 1.11 0.75
N PHE A 131 12.89 0.69 2.02
CA PHE A 131 12.21 1.41 3.13
C PHE A 131 13.13 2.34 3.94
N SER A 132 14.19 2.91 3.33
CA SER A 132 15.00 3.95 4.00
C SER A 132 14.27 5.30 4.06
N GLY A 133 14.69 6.19 4.97
CA GLY A 133 14.14 7.55 5.06
C GLY A 133 12.79 7.65 5.77
N LYS A 134 11.99 8.65 5.39
CA LYS A 134 10.72 8.96 6.07
C LYS A 134 9.65 7.93 5.70
N LEU A 135 9.08 7.30 6.71
CA LEU A 135 8.01 6.32 6.59
C LEU A 135 6.72 6.87 7.19
N THR A 136 5.60 6.45 6.60
CA THR A 136 4.27 6.65 7.14
C THR A 136 3.79 5.31 7.69
N VAL A 137 3.33 5.30 8.93
CA VAL A 137 2.99 4.08 9.67
C VAL A 137 1.53 4.14 10.07
N PHE A 138 0.82 3.03 9.87
CA PHE A 138 -0.58 2.90 10.23
C PHE A 138 -0.82 1.61 11.02
N ASN A 139 -1.74 1.65 11.96
CA ASN A 139 -2.17 0.51 12.75
C ASN A 139 -3.53 0.03 12.26
N ARG A 140 -3.71 -1.29 12.14
CA ARG A 140 -4.99 -1.89 11.77
C ARG A 140 -6.05 -1.57 12.82
N VAL A 141 -7.24 -1.21 12.37
CA VAL A 141 -8.43 -1.16 13.21
C VAL A 141 -9.09 -2.55 13.17
N PRO A 142 -9.37 -3.17 14.35
CA PRO A 142 -10.05 -4.45 14.45
C PRO A 142 -11.42 -4.48 13.76
#